data_AF-A0A1S2VLL8-F1
#
_entry.id   AF-A0A1S2VLL8-F1
#
_cell.length_a   1.000
_cell.length_b   1.000
_cell.length_c   1.000
_cell.angle_alpha   90.00
_cell.angle_beta   90.00
_cell.angle_gamma   90.00
#
_symmetry.space_group_name_H-M   'P 1'
#
loop_
_entity.id
_entity.type
_entity.pdbx_description
1 polymer ?
#
loop_
_entity_poly.entity_id
_entity_poly.type
_entity_poly.pdbx_seq_one_letter_code
_entity_poly.pdbx_strand_id
1 'polypeptide(L)'
;MEGQVILTTPQQLKLLVIEAVGIALKCSQTTTTITPAYKGDRIDFEGMCEEYYPGIPESTVRQDTAPLGRTKVGKRILFDRAEIEAHLKSKRRPSSKEIDQLADSQFTTKHQRKGGRKAA
;
A
#
# COMPACT_ATOMS: atom_id res chain seq x y z
N MET A 1 -26.07 25.34 -57.61
CA MET A 1 -24.77 24.86 -57.10
C MET A 1 -24.81 23.35 -57.16
N GLU A 2 -24.22 22.76 -58.19
CA GLU A 2 -24.23 21.31 -58.37
C GLU A 2 -23.24 20.69 -57.36
N GLY A 3 -23.72 19.75 -56.56
CA GLY A 3 -22.93 19.06 -55.55
C GLY A 3 -22.00 18.06 -56.22
N GLN A 4 -20.69 18.31 -56.17
CA GLN A 4 -19.69 17.40 -56.69
C GLN A 4 -19.53 16.22 -55.73
N VAL A 5 -19.95 15.02 -56.16
CA VAL A 5 -19.77 13.78 -55.39
C VAL A 5 -18.33 13.29 -55.61
N ILE A 6 -17.47 13.52 -54.62
CA ILE A 6 -16.08 13.03 -54.64
C ILE A 6 -16.09 11.57 -54.16
N LEU A 7 -15.89 10.64 -55.08
CA LEU A 7 -15.71 9.22 -54.76
C LEU A 7 -14.28 8.99 -54.24
N THR A 8 -14.15 8.66 -52.97
CA THR A 8 -12.88 8.28 -52.36
C THR A 8 -12.34 7.02 -53.02
N THR A 9 -11.09 7.03 -53.44
CA THR A 9 -10.50 5.85 -54.09
C THR A 9 -10.27 4.72 -53.06
N PRO A 10 -10.29 3.45 -53.49
CA PRO A 10 -10.06 2.31 -52.58
C PRO A 10 -8.72 2.38 -51.84
N GLN A 11 -7.71 3.05 -52.41
CA GLN A 11 -6.41 3.26 -51.79
C GLN A 11 -6.48 4.24 -50.60
N GLN A 12 -7.24 5.34 -50.74
CA GLN A 12 -7.48 6.29 -49.64
C GLN A 12 -8.26 5.64 -48.50
N LEU A 13 -9.24 4.80 -48.81
CA LEU A 13 -9.97 4.00 -47.81
C LEU A 13 -9.04 3.04 -47.05
N LYS A 14 -8.12 2.35 -47.75
CA LYS A 14 -7.14 1.46 -47.09
C LYS A 14 -6.20 2.23 -46.15
N LEU A 15 -5.72 3.40 -46.56
CA LEU A 15 -4.86 4.24 -45.71
C LEU A 15 -5.60 4.73 -44.46
N LEU A 16 -6.85 5.18 -44.59
CA LEU A 16 -7.70 5.57 -43.46
C LEU A 16 -7.95 4.41 -42.49
N VAL A 17 -8.20 3.21 -43.01
CA VAL A 17 -8.37 2.01 -42.16
C VAL A 17 -7.06 1.66 -41.44
N ILE A 18 -5.92 1.74 -42.10
CA ILE A 18 -4.61 1.48 -41.48
C ILE A 18 -4.30 2.52 -40.40
N GLU A 19 -4.61 3.80 -40.63
CA GLU A 19 -4.47 4.86 -39.61
C GLU A 19 -5.41 4.63 -38.43
N ALA A 20 -6.69 4.34 -38.68
CA ALA A 20 -7.68 4.10 -37.62
C ALA A 20 -7.32 2.85 -36.79
N VAL A 21 -6.93 1.76 -37.43
CA VAL A 21 -6.49 0.52 -36.77
C VAL A 21 -5.15 0.73 -36.06
N GLY A 22 -4.22 1.47 -36.66
CA GLY A 22 -2.94 1.83 -36.05
C GLY A 22 -3.09 2.71 -34.81
N ILE A 23 -4.05 3.64 -34.82
CA ILE A 23 -4.40 4.47 -33.66
C ILE A 23 -5.07 3.61 -32.57
N ALA A 24 -6.00 2.73 -32.94
CA ALA A 24 -6.63 1.80 -32.00
C ALA A 24 -5.61 0.87 -31.33
N LEU A 25 -4.62 0.38 -32.08
CA LEU A 25 -3.52 -0.44 -31.56
C LEU A 25 -2.55 0.37 -30.69
N LYS A 26 -2.26 1.63 -31.01
CA LYS A 26 -1.46 2.51 -30.14
C LYS A 26 -2.18 2.84 -28.83
N CYS A 27 -3.50 3.04 -28.87
CA CYS A 27 -4.32 3.23 -27.66
C CYS A 27 -4.47 1.94 -26.83
N SER A 28 -4.42 0.75 -27.45
CA SER A 28 -4.39 -0.52 -26.69
C SER A 28 -3.00 -0.81 -26.10
N GLN A 29 -1.94 -0.30 -26.74
CA GLN A 29 -0.55 -0.39 -26.27
C GLN A 29 -0.11 0.71 -25.32
N THR A 30 -0.96 1.70 -25.02
CA THR A 30 -0.87 2.40 -23.73
C THR A 30 -1.35 1.45 -22.63
N THR A 31 -0.68 0.31 -22.49
CA THR A 31 -0.48 -0.33 -21.21
C THR A 31 0.06 0.78 -20.32
N THR A 32 -0.85 1.34 -19.53
CA THR A 32 -0.48 2.21 -18.44
C THR A 32 0.42 1.33 -17.60
N THR A 33 1.74 1.51 -17.71
CA THR A 33 2.67 0.88 -16.80
C THR A 33 2.23 1.36 -15.44
N ILE A 34 1.47 0.51 -14.72
CA ILE A 34 1.16 0.71 -13.32
C ILE A 34 2.54 0.62 -12.70
N THR A 35 3.20 1.76 -12.57
CA THR A 35 4.54 1.85 -12.02
C THR A 35 4.39 1.27 -10.62
N PRO A 36 5.00 0.10 -10.37
CA PRO A 36 4.91 -0.48 -9.04
C PRO A 36 5.72 0.42 -8.13
N ALA A 37 5.09 0.70 -6.99
CA ALA A 37 5.70 1.27 -5.79
C ALA A 37 6.31 2.67 -5.95
N TYR A 38 5.68 3.63 -5.26
CA TYR A 38 6.46 4.66 -4.60
C TYR A 38 7.61 3.96 -3.82
N LYS A 39 8.83 4.00 -4.36
CA LYS A 39 10.06 3.62 -3.64
C LYS A 39 10.43 4.74 -2.68
N GLY A 40 9.63 4.90 -1.63
CA GLY A 40 9.87 5.83 -0.53
C GLY A 40 9.32 5.29 0.77
N ASP A 41 9.19 6.15 1.78
CA ASP A 41 8.68 5.78 3.11
C ASP A 41 7.22 5.29 3.10
N ARG A 42 6.52 5.51 1.98
CA ARG A 42 5.12 5.16 1.76
C ARG A 42 4.95 4.05 0.76
N ILE A 43 4.05 3.14 1.06
CA ILE A 43 3.70 2.00 0.22
C ILE A 43 2.19 2.00 -0.06
N ASP A 44 1.79 1.59 -1.26
CA ASP A 44 0.38 1.38 -1.57
C ASP A 44 -0.11 0.05 -1.00
N PHE A 45 -1.44 -0.13 -1.00
CA PHE A 45 -2.07 -1.31 -0.42
C PHE A 45 -1.61 -2.62 -1.08
N GLU A 46 -1.44 -2.63 -2.40
CA GLU A 46 -0.96 -3.80 -3.14
C GLU A 46 0.47 -4.15 -2.75
N GLY A 47 1.40 -3.17 -2.74
CA GLY A 47 2.77 -3.39 -2.28
C GLY A 47 2.85 -3.82 -0.81
N MET A 48 1.97 -3.30 0.06
CA MET A 48 1.91 -3.70 1.46
C MET A 48 1.53 -5.18 1.63
N CYS A 49 0.56 -5.66 0.84
CA CYS A 49 0.16 -7.06 0.84
C CYS A 49 1.32 -7.97 0.42
N GLU A 50 2.06 -7.58 -0.62
CA GLU A 50 3.21 -8.33 -1.12
C GLU A 50 4.40 -8.34 -0.13
N GLU A 51 4.73 -7.18 0.46
CA GLU A 51 5.93 -7.01 1.29
C GLU A 51 5.75 -7.53 2.72
N TYR A 52 4.59 -7.28 3.34
CA TYR A 52 4.38 -7.54 4.78
C TYR A 52 3.36 -8.64 5.09
N TYR A 53 2.46 -8.95 4.16
CA TYR A 53 1.38 -9.91 4.37
C TYR A 53 1.34 -11.03 3.31
N PRO A 54 2.47 -11.70 3.01
CA PRO A 54 2.53 -12.70 1.94
C PRO A 54 1.59 -13.87 2.24
N GLY A 55 0.70 -14.18 1.30
CA GLY A 55 -0.24 -15.29 1.40
C GLY A 55 -1.45 -15.05 2.31
N ILE A 56 -1.65 -13.82 2.81
CA ILE A 56 -2.82 -13.47 3.62
C ILE A 56 -3.91 -12.89 2.71
N PRO A 57 -5.18 -13.32 2.84
CA PRO A 57 -6.28 -12.78 2.05
C PRO A 57 -6.43 -11.27 2.23
N GLU A 58 -6.75 -10.59 1.12
CA GLU A 58 -6.86 -9.14 1.08
C GLU A 58 -7.86 -8.57 2.10
N SER A 59 -9.00 -9.25 2.27
CA SER A 59 -10.03 -8.87 3.24
C SER A 59 -9.50 -8.87 4.67
N THR A 60 -8.69 -9.87 5.02
CA THR A 60 -8.03 -9.98 6.33
C THR A 60 -7.02 -8.85 6.51
N VAL A 61 -6.20 -8.56 5.49
CA VAL A 61 -5.23 -7.45 5.55
C VAL A 61 -5.94 -6.11 5.72
N ARG A 62 -7.06 -5.88 5.03
CA ARG A 62 -7.88 -4.65 5.18
C ARG A 62 -8.44 -4.47 6.58
N GLN A 63 -8.84 -5.57 7.23
CA GLN A 63 -9.29 -5.54 8.63
C GLN A 63 -8.13 -5.29 9.59
N ASP A 64 -6.99 -5.94 9.37
CA ASP A 64 -5.81 -5.82 10.22
C ASP A 64 -5.19 -4.41 10.22
N THR A 65 -5.22 -3.77 9.05
CA THR A 65 -4.70 -2.42 8.76
C THR A 65 -5.77 -1.34 8.78
N ALA A 66 -6.99 -1.66 9.22
CA ALA A 66 -8.04 -0.70 9.53
C ALA A 66 -7.61 0.43 10.49
N PRO A 67 -6.85 0.16 11.57
CA PRO A 67 -6.45 1.20 12.53
C PRO A 67 -5.25 2.03 12.08
N LEU A 68 -4.55 1.65 11.01
CA LEU A 68 -3.37 2.38 10.53
C LEU A 68 -3.74 3.70 9.86
N GLY A 69 -2.84 4.68 9.97
CA GLY A 69 -2.88 5.92 9.23
C GLY A 69 -2.88 5.70 7.72
N ARG A 70 -3.72 6.46 7.01
CA ARG A 70 -3.89 6.36 5.55
C ARG A 70 -3.76 7.73 4.91
N THR A 71 -2.86 7.86 3.95
CA THR A 71 -2.76 9.06 3.12
C THR A 71 -3.37 8.79 1.76
N LYS A 72 -4.37 9.59 1.36
CA LYS A 72 -4.96 9.49 0.02
C LYS A 72 -4.18 10.37 -0.96
N VAL A 73 -3.67 9.77 -2.03
CA VAL A 73 -3.01 10.48 -3.14
C VAL A 73 -3.72 10.12 -4.45
N GLY A 74 -4.55 11.04 -4.94
CA GLY A 74 -5.42 10.79 -6.09
C GLY A 74 -6.39 9.62 -5.84
N LYS A 75 -6.25 8.54 -6.62
CA LYS A 75 -7.02 7.31 -6.48
C LYS A 75 -6.36 6.26 -5.57
N ARG A 76 -5.10 6.47 -5.14
CA ARG A 76 -4.33 5.52 -4.33
C ARG A 76 -4.46 5.82 -2.84
N ILE A 77 -4.41 4.76 -2.04
CA ILE A 77 -4.27 4.82 -0.58
C ILE A 77 -2.85 4.38 -0.26
N LEU A 78 -2.12 5.23 0.45
CA LEU A 78 -0.75 4.99 0.88
C LEU A 78 -0.69 4.84 2.39
N PHE A 79 0.20 3.95 2.82
CA PHE A 79 0.52 3.64 4.20
C PHE A 79 1.98 3.97 4.47
N ASP A 80 2.30 4.45 5.67
CA ASP A 80 3.69 4.65 6.08
C ASP A 80 4.31 3.32 6.52
N ARG A 81 5.45 2.96 5.93
CA ARG A 81 6.16 1.68 6.20
C ARG A 81 6.51 1.52 7.68
N ALA A 82 6.99 2.59 8.32
CA ALA A 82 7.35 2.59 9.73
C ALA A 82 6.16 2.29 10.65
N GLU A 83 4.97 2.76 10.27
CA GLU A 83 3.74 2.51 11.04
C GLU A 83 3.30 1.05 10.92
N ILE A 84 3.38 0.48 9.71
CA ILE A 84 3.10 -0.94 9.46
C ILE A 84 4.05 -1.82 10.29
N GLU A 85 5.36 -1.52 10.27
CA GLU A 85 6.36 -2.27 11.02
C GLU A 85 6.15 -2.20 12.54
N ALA A 86 5.84 -1.01 13.06
CA ALA A 86 5.51 -0.83 14.47
C ALA A 86 4.27 -1.63 14.88
N HIS A 87 3.24 -1.62 14.03
CA HIS A 87 2.00 -2.37 14.26
C HIS A 87 2.24 -3.87 14.29
N LEU A 88 2.96 -4.41 13.30
CA LEU A 88 3.34 -5.82 13.27
C LEU A 88 4.17 -6.20 14.49
N LYS A 89 5.09 -5.33 14.92
CA LYS A 89 5.90 -5.55 16.12
C LYS A 89 5.06 -5.56 17.39
N SER A 90 4.06 -4.69 17.52
CA SER A 90 3.16 -4.67 18.68
C SER A 90 2.25 -5.91 18.78
N LYS A 91 1.90 -6.51 17.64
CA LYS A 91 1.08 -7.72 17.57
C LYS A 91 1.87 -9.00 17.76
N ARG A 92 3.19 -8.96 17.62
CA ARG A 92 4.04 -10.12 17.89
C ARG A 92 3.91 -10.49 19.36
N ARG A 93 3.76 -11.79 19.60
CA ARG A 93 3.79 -12.34 20.95
C ARG A 93 5.16 -12.03 21.57
N PRO A 94 5.22 -11.42 22.76
CA PRO A 94 6.49 -11.21 23.44
C PRO A 94 7.15 -12.55 23.74
N SER A 95 8.47 -12.58 23.65
CA SER A 95 9.25 -13.77 23.96
C SER A 95 9.14 -14.13 25.44
N SER A 96 9.36 -15.40 25.80
CA SER A 96 9.35 -15.84 27.21
C SER A 96 10.28 -14.99 28.08
N LYS A 97 11.46 -14.64 27.57
CA LYS A 97 12.43 -13.80 28.27
C LYS A 97 11.91 -12.38 28.54
N GLU A 98 11.19 -11.78 27.60
CA GLU A 98 10.58 -10.45 27.79
C GLU A 98 9.44 -10.49 28.81
N ILE A 99 8.69 -11.59 28.82
CA ILE A 99 7.62 -11.82 29.80
C ILE A 99 8.20 -11.94 31.22
N ASP A 100 9.28 -12.72 31.38
CA ASP A 100 9.95 -12.89 32.68
C ASP A 100 10.52 -11.55 33.19
N GLN A 101 11.16 -10.76 32.33
CA GLN A 101 11.65 -9.41 32.69
C GLN A 101 10.51 -8.44 33.07
N LEU A 102 9.36 -8.51 32.38
CA LEU A 102 8.18 -7.73 32.74
C LEU A 102 7.62 -8.17 34.09
N ALA A 103 7.63 -9.46 34.40
CA ALA A 103 7.20 -9.96 35.71
C ALA A 103 8.13 -9.47 36.83
N ASP A 104 9.44 -9.55 36.64
CA ASP A 104 10.46 -9.11 37.61
C ASP A 104 10.40 -7.60 37.86
N SER A 105 10.25 -6.80 36.80
CA SER A 105 10.12 -5.33 36.92
C SER A 105 8.83 -4.91 37.64
N GLN A 106 7.71 -5.61 37.41
CA GLN A 106 6.46 -5.37 38.15
C GLN A 106 6.56 -5.81 39.62
N PHE A 107 7.24 -6.91 39.89
CA PHE A 107 7.49 -7.38 41.26
C PHE A 107 8.33 -6.34 42.04
N THR A 108 9.45 -5.90 41.47
CA THR A 108 10.35 -4.93 42.12
C THR A 108 9.68 -3.57 42.37
N THR A 109 8.87 -3.06 41.42
CA THR A 109 8.10 -1.82 41.63
C THR A 109 7.02 -1.94 42.70
N LYS A 110 6.27 -3.05 42.73
CA LYS A 110 5.23 -3.29 43.77
C LYS A 110 5.82 -3.49 45.16
N HIS A 111 7.00 -4.12 45.25
CA HIS A 111 7.65 -4.43 46.52
C HIS A 111 8.72 -3.42 46.95
N GLN A 112 8.82 -2.28 46.26
CA GLN A 112 9.70 -1.19 46.67
C GLN A 112 9.12 -0.54 47.94
N ARG A 113 9.57 -1.00 49.11
CA ARG A 113 9.27 -0.37 50.39
C ARG A 113 9.86 1.04 50.36
N LYS A 114 9.02 2.07 50.33
CA LYS A 114 9.42 3.43 50.71
C LYS A 114 9.84 3.37 52.18
N GLY A 115 11.13 3.17 52.42
CA GLY A 115 11.72 3.34 53.74
C GLY A 115 11.49 4.79 54.16
N GLY A 116 10.52 5.01 55.05
CA GLY A 116 10.30 6.30 55.66
C GLY A 116 11.56 6.70 56.42
N ARG A 117 12.31 7.65 55.87
CA ARG A 117 13.38 8.33 56.60
C ARG A 117 12.69 9.07 57.75
N LYS A 118 12.86 8.61 59.00
CA LYS A 118 12.48 9.42 60.16
C LYS A 118 13.27 10.72 60.05
N ALA A 119 12.55 11.84 59.93
CA ALA A 119 13.15 13.16 60.04
C ALA A 119 13.83 13.25 61.41
N ALA A 120 15.12 13.59 61.39
CA ALA A 120 15.90 13.89 62.58
C ALA A 120 15.47 15.24 63.16
#